data_AF-A0A4Z0M244-F1
#
_entry.id   AF-A0A4Z0M244-F1
#
_cell.length_a   1.000
_cell.length_b   1.000
_cell.length_c   1.000
_cell.angle_alpha   90.00
_cell.angle_beta   90.00
_cell.angle_gamma   90.00
#
_symmetry.space_group_name_H-M   'P 1'
#
loop_
_entity.id
_entity.type
_entity.pdbx_description
1 polymer ?
#
loop_
_entity_poly.entity_id
_entity_poly.type
_entity_poly.pdbx_seq_one_letter_code
_entity_poly.pdbx_strand_id
1 'polypeptide(L)'
;MTFRALSIALLVSLAACGQDDNKSAAPSADPGAAPASTSPALVDSGPANAAPAGYPPKSAAQPTKDRRSKEQRRLQRMDEVVQLSEAQKVQLADLMAAGASKKELMTVLSEEQVAAWQAHSATRERKHDKERASKQRQTQVEKWQAFLDLDEAQVAEMNAILAEGGDTKALREVLMPEQVEQLKQHRQAQKNAAGTDSAGG
;
A
#
# COMPACT_ATOMS: atom_id res chain seq x y z
N MET A 1 30.56 35.52 28.24
CA MET A 1 30.58 35.21 26.80
C MET A 1 29.20 35.51 26.24
N THR A 2 29.16 36.37 25.22
CA THR A 2 28.00 37.05 24.65
C THR A 2 27.24 36.17 23.67
N PHE A 3 25.92 36.00 23.84
CA PHE A 3 25.04 35.49 22.78
C PHE A 3 24.55 36.68 21.94
N ARG A 4 24.98 36.70 20.68
CA ARG A 4 24.50 37.56 19.60
C ARG A 4 24.05 36.65 18.47
N ALA A 5 23.08 37.15 17.70
CA ALA A 5 22.68 36.69 16.36
C ALA A 5 21.68 35.51 16.35
N LEU A 6 20.67 35.45 15.49
CA LEU A 6 20.08 36.39 14.54
C LEU A 6 18.74 35.79 14.10
N SER A 7 17.81 36.67 13.78
CA SER A 7 16.50 36.45 13.17
C SER A 7 16.50 35.62 11.87
N ILE A 8 15.36 35.01 11.49
CA ILE A 8 14.51 35.43 10.35
C ILE A 8 13.38 34.41 10.08
N ALA A 9 12.26 35.00 9.68
CA ALA A 9 10.93 34.49 9.40
C ALA A 9 10.80 33.32 8.41
N LEU A 10 9.68 32.60 8.52
CA LEU A 10 9.08 31.91 7.37
C LEU A 10 7.56 32.11 7.36
N LEU A 11 7.10 32.50 6.17
CA LEU A 11 5.82 33.10 5.83
C LEU A 11 4.63 32.14 5.92
N VAL A 12 3.51 32.66 6.42
CA VAL A 12 2.16 32.12 6.26
C VAL A 12 1.65 32.52 4.86
N SER A 13 1.12 31.58 4.09
CA SER A 13 0.40 31.87 2.85
C SER A 13 -0.74 30.90 2.67
N LEU A 14 -1.97 31.33 2.99
CA LEU A 14 -3.19 30.66 2.56
C LEU A 14 -4.34 31.70 2.59
N ALA A 15 -4.82 32.12 1.42
CA ALA A 15 -6.23 32.32 1.06
C ALA A 15 -6.46 33.38 -0.03
N ALA A 16 -7.54 33.14 -0.80
CA ALA A 16 -8.30 34.02 -1.71
C ALA A 16 -7.71 34.20 -3.12
N CYS A 17 -8.32 33.67 -4.20
CA CYS A 17 -9.62 33.96 -4.84
C CYS A 17 -9.51 35.01 -5.96
N GLY A 18 -10.17 34.73 -7.09
CA GLY A 18 -10.30 35.57 -8.29
C GLY A 18 -10.03 34.70 -9.52
N GLN A 19 -11.01 34.12 -10.24
CA GLN A 19 -12.20 34.68 -10.89
C GLN A 19 -11.83 35.83 -11.84
N ASP A 20 -11.67 35.50 -13.12
CA ASP A 20 -11.82 36.46 -14.21
C ASP A 20 -12.40 35.79 -15.46
N ASP A 21 -13.47 36.43 -15.93
CA ASP A 21 -14.23 36.23 -17.15
C ASP A 21 -13.48 36.73 -18.42
N ASN A 22 -13.73 36.10 -19.56
CA ASN A 22 -13.95 36.68 -20.91
C ASN A 22 -13.81 35.56 -21.97
N LYS A 23 -14.83 35.14 -22.73
CA LYS A 23 -15.75 35.79 -23.69
C LYS A 23 -15.13 36.13 -25.07
N SER A 24 -15.81 35.60 -26.10
CA SER A 24 -15.83 35.91 -27.54
C SER A 24 -14.69 35.33 -28.42
N ALA A 25 -14.89 34.88 -29.67
CA ALA A 25 -16.05 34.59 -30.51
C ALA A 25 -15.55 33.97 -31.86
N ALA A 26 -16.24 32.91 -32.33
CA ALA A 26 -16.60 32.52 -33.73
C ALA A 26 -15.53 32.48 -34.88
N PRO A 27 -15.83 32.02 -36.13
CA PRO A 27 -16.92 31.18 -36.69
C PRO A 27 -16.44 30.05 -37.66
N SER A 28 -17.43 29.38 -38.32
CA SER A 28 -17.41 28.63 -39.61
C SER A 28 -17.33 27.10 -39.48
N ALA A 29 -18.40 26.30 -39.66
CA ALA A 29 -19.31 26.08 -40.80
C ALA A 29 -18.67 25.31 -41.98
N ASP A 30 -18.96 24.01 -42.07
CA ASP A 30 -19.40 23.34 -43.32
C ASP A 30 -20.06 21.97 -43.02
N PRO A 31 -21.30 21.71 -43.47
CA PRO A 31 -21.95 20.40 -43.41
C PRO A 31 -22.01 19.74 -44.80
N GLY A 32 -21.60 18.48 -44.93
CA GLY A 32 -21.62 17.81 -46.24
C GLY A 32 -21.64 16.28 -46.21
N ALA A 33 -22.87 15.75 -46.33
CA ALA A 33 -23.26 14.52 -47.05
C ALA A 33 -22.71 13.14 -46.64
N ALA A 34 -23.63 12.30 -46.15
CA ALA A 34 -23.61 10.83 -46.22
C ALA A 34 -24.03 10.34 -47.64
N PRO A 35 -24.40 9.06 -47.85
CA PRO A 35 -23.61 7.82 -47.88
C PRO A 35 -23.79 7.05 -49.22
N ALA A 36 -22.96 6.04 -49.52
CA ALA A 36 -23.26 4.99 -50.53
C ALA A 36 -22.41 3.73 -50.24
N SER A 37 -23.01 2.63 -49.81
CA SER A 37 -23.46 1.48 -50.65
C SER A 37 -22.43 0.34 -50.71
N THR A 38 -22.77 -0.74 -49.98
CA THR A 38 -22.80 -2.16 -50.41
C THR A 38 -22.12 -2.51 -51.75
N SER A 39 -21.26 -3.51 -51.86
CA SER A 39 -21.59 -4.94 -51.70
C SER A 39 -20.33 -5.85 -51.75
N PRO A 40 -20.46 -7.16 -51.41
CA PRO A 40 -19.36 -8.05 -51.04
C PRO A 40 -18.86 -8.92 -52.20
N ALA A 41 -17.63 -9.41 -52.12
CA ALA A 41 -17.17 -10.68 -52.71
C ALA A 41 -15.65 -10.83 -52.50
N LEU A 42 -15.24 -11.88 -51.81
CA LEU A 42 -14.63 -13.08 -52.40
C LEU A 42 -13.72 -13.74 -51.36
N VAL A 43 -13.99 -15.02 -51.14
CA VAL A 43 -13.14 -15.93 -50.38
C VAL A 43 -11.84 -16.14 -51.16
N ASP A 44 -10.70 -16.08 -50.49
CA ASP A 44 -9.47 -16.71 -50.97
C ASP A 44 -8.82 -17.47 -49.82
N SER A 45 -8.62 -18.76 -50.05
CA SER A 45 -8.04 -19.71 -49.11
C SER A 45 -6.58 -19.91 -49.48
N GLY A 46 -5.66 -19.54 -48.59
CA GLY A 46 -4.23 -19.81 -48.77
C GLY A 46 -3.49 -19.83 -47.42
N PRO A 47 -2.79 -20.93 -47.06
CA PRO A 47 -2.24 -21.12 -45.73
C PRO A 47 -0.84 -20.51 -45.59
N ALA A 48 -0.66 -19.58 -44.66
CA ALA A 48 0.63 -19.13 -44.16
C ALA A 48 0.50 -18.97 -42.63
N ASN A 49 0.82 -20.01 -41.86
CA ASN A 49 2.14 -20.28 -41.30
C ASN A 49 2.57 -19.27 -40.23
N ALA A 50 3.04 -19.84 -39.10
CA ALA A 50 3.64 -19.21 -37.93
C ALA A 50 2.71 -18.45 -36.97
N ALA A 51 2.14 -19.20 -36.02
CA ALA A 51 1.77 -18.68 -34.71
C ALA A 51 3.01 -18.07 -34.01
N PRO A 52 2.96 -16.82 -33.52
CA PRO A 52 3.95 -16.35 -32.58
C PRO A 52 3.51 -16.71 -31.15
N ALA A 53 4.33 -17.56 -30.54
CA ALA A 53 4.70 -17.56 -29.13
C ALA A 53 3.56 -17.50 -28.10
N GLY A 54 3.37 -18.64 -27.44
CA GLY A 54 2.54 -18.82 -26.27
C GLY A 54 2.80 -17.77 -25.18
N TYR A 55 1.77 -16.99 -24.90
CA TYR A 55 1.41 -16.76 -23.52
C TYR A 55 0.55 -17.97 -23.10
N PRO A 56 0.93 -18.76 -22.09
CA PRO A 56 -0.04 -19.67 -21.52
C PRO A 56 -1.22 -18.79 -21.05
N PRO A 57 -2.49 -19.13 -21.38
CA PRO A 57 -3.60 -18.52 -20.66
C PRO A 57 -3.30 -18.73 -19.19
N LYS A 58 -3.21 -17.63 -18.43
CA LYS A 58 -2.94 -17.62 -16.99
C LYS A 58 -3.80 -18.70 -16.37
N SER A 59 -3.17 -19.84 -16.09
CA SER A 59 -3.85 -21.07 -15.71
C SER A 59 -4.82 -20.69 -14.60
N ALA A 60 -6.11 -20.96 -14.82
CA ALA A 60 -7.16 -20.78 -13.83
C ALA A 60 -6.82 -21.74 -12.68
N ALA A 61 -5.89 -21.31 -11.83
CA ALA A 61 -5.41 -22.05 -10.69
C ALA A 61 -6.64 -22.34 -9.87
N GLN A 62 -7.01 -23.63 -9.77
CA GLN A 62 -8.19 -24.04 -9.04
C GLN A 62 -8.14 -23.40 -7.66
N PRO A 63 -9.20 -22.68 -7.25
CA PRO A 63 -9.17 -21.92 -6.03
C PRO A 63 -9.05 -22.91 -4.87
N THR A 64 -7.91 -22.88 -4.19
CA THR A 64 -7.71 -23.66 -2.97
C THR A 64 -8.78 -23.26 -1.95
N LYS A 65 -9.18 -24.19 -1.07
CA LYS A 65 -10.22 -23.96 -0.06
C LYS A 65 -9.95 -22.68 0.76
N ASP A 66 -8.67 -22.42 1.05
CA ASP A 66 -8.21 -21.24 1.78
C ASP A 66 -8.42 -19.94 0.99
N ARG A 67 -8.19 -19.98 -0.33
CA ARG A 67 -8.37 -18.83 -1.22
C ARG A 67 -9.83 -18.41 -1.30
N ARG A 68 -10.76 -19.36 -1.49
CA ARG A 68 -12.21 -19.08 -1.49
C ARG A 68 -12.66 -18.43 -0.19
N SER A 69 -12.17 -18.95 0.95
CA SER A 69 -12.52 -18.41 2.26
C SER A 69 -12.04 -16.97 2.46
N LYS A 70 -10.86 -16.61 1.92
CA LYS A 70 -10.28 -15.28 2.03
C LYS A 70 -11.00 -14.26 1.14
N GLU A 71 -11.37 -14.68 -0.07
CA GLU A 71 -12.12 -13.86 -1.03
C GLU A 71 -13.54 -13.59 -0.54
N GLN A 72 -14.24 -14.61 -0.04
CA GLN A 72 -15.58 -14.45 0.54
C GLN A 72 -15.58 -13.49 1.75
N ARG A 73 -14.62 -13.64 2.67
CA ARG A 73 -14.45 -12.70 3.79
C ARG A 73 -14.13 -11.26 3.31
N ARG A 74 -13.47 -11.11 2.17
CA ARG A 74 -13.18 -9.78 1.59
C ARG A 74 -14.44 -9.16 1.01
N LEU A 75 -15.25 -9.94 0.27
CA LEU A 75 -16.51 -9.47 -0.28
C LEU A 75 -17.48 -9.05 0.82
N GLN A 76 -17.62 -9.87 1.87
CA GLN A 76 -18.45 -9.57 3.03
C GLN A 76 -18.05 -8.24 3.69
N ARG A 77 -16.76 -8.03 3.96
CA ARG A 77 -16.28 -6.76 4.53
C ARG A 77 -16.54 -5.56 3.62
N MET A 78 -16.50 -5.76 2.31
CA MET A 78 -16.76 -4.67 1.37
C MET A 78 -18.25 -4.31 1.40
N ASP A 79 -19.12 -5.32 1.43
CA ASP A 79 -20.56 -5.15 1.60
C ASP A 79 -20.92 -4.38 2.88
N GLU A 80 -20.32 -4.75 4.01
CA GLU A 80 -20.51 -4.07 5.30
C GLU A 80 -20.15 -2.58 5.29
N VAL A 81 -19.23 -2.16 4.40
CA VAL A 81 -18.72 -0.78 4.34
C VAL A 81 -19.44 0.07 3.31
N VAL A 82 -19.70 -0.48 2.13
CA VAL A 82 -20.21 0.30 0.98
C VAL A 82 -21.58 -0.12 0.49
N GLN A 83 -22.20 -1.11 1.14
CA GLN A 83 -23.51 -1.68 0.82
C GLN A 83 -23.62 -2.04 -0.66
N LEU A 84 -23.11 -3.21 -1.02
CA LEU A 84 -23.08 -3.66 -2.41
C LEU A 84 -24.49 -4.08 -2.83
N SER A 85 -24.88 -3.72 -4.07
CA SER A 85 -26.05 -4.33 -4.69
C SER A 85 -25.77 -5.81 -5.00
N GLU A 86 -26.83 -6.63 -5.10
CA GLU A 86 -26.69 -8.05 -5.44
C GLU A 86 -25.99 -8.26 -6.80
N ALA A 87 -26.26 -7.39 -7.79
CA ALA A 87 -25.57 -7.41 -9.08
C ALA A 87 -24.05 -7.16 -8.92
N GLN A 88 -23.66 -6.19 -8.10
CA GLN A 88 -22.25 -5.91 -7.81
C GLN A 88 -21.60 -7.07 -7.04
N LYS A 89 -22.30 -7.69 -6.08
CA LYS A 89 -21.79 -8.85 -5.32
C LYS A 89 -21.44 -10.00 -6.24
N VAL A 90 -22.32 -10.34 -7.18
CA VAL A 90 -22.09 -11.39 -8.17
C VAL A 90 -20.89 -11.05 -9.05
N GLN A 91 -20.87 -9.85 -9.65
CA GLN A 91 -19.78 -9.42 -10.53
C GLN A 91 -18.41 -9.40 -9.81
N LEU A 92 -18.38 -8.95 -8.55
CA LEU A 92 -17.18 -8.96 -7.73
C LEU A 92 -16.73 -10.36 -7.34
N ALA A 93 -17.67 -11.26 -7.04
CA ALA A 93 -17.36 -12.66 -6.75
C ALA A 93 -16.70 -13.34 -7.96
N ASP A 94 -17.23 -13.11 -9.17
CA ASP A 94 -16.70 -13.66 -10.41
C ASP A 94 -15.29 -13.10 -10.71
N LEU A 95 -15.09 -11.79 -10.56
CA LEU A 95 -13.77 -11.17 -10.72
C LEU A 95 -12.76 -11.69 -9.69
N MET A 96 -13.16 -11.88 -8.43
CA MET A 96 -12.27 -12.45 -7.40
C MET A 96 -11.91 -13.90 -7.72
N ALA A 97 -12.88 -14.72 -8.16
CA ALA A 97 -12.64 -16.10 -8.58
C ALA A 97 -11.66 -16.17 -9.77
N ALA A 98 -11.75 -15.22 -10.71
CA ALA A 98 -10.82 -15.06 -11.82
C ALA A 98 -9.43 -14.53 -11.40
N GLY A 99 -9.26 -14.10 -10.15
CA GLY A 99 -8.02 -13.53 -9.64
C GLY A 99 -7.74 -12.11 -10.10
N ALA A 100 -8.80 -11.32 -10.29
CA ALA A 100 -8.71 -9.90 -10.62
C ALA A 100 -7.96 -9.12 -9.54
N SER A 101 -7.19 -8.15 -10.00
CA SER A 101 -6.44 -7.20 -9.17
C SER A 101 -7.38 -6.28 -8.38
N LYS A 102 -6.82 -5.60 -7.37
CA LYS A 102 -7.57 -4.57 -6.63
C LYS A 102 -8.15 -3.51 -7.56
N LYS A 103 -7.38 -3.05 -8.56
CA LYS A 103 -7.81 -2.00 -9.48
C LYS A 103 -9.03 -2.42 -10.29
N GLU A 104 -9.03 -3.65 -10.82
CA GLU A 104 -10.16 -4.21 -11.57
C GLU A 104 -11.40 -4.41 -10.70
N LEU A 105 -11.25 -4.77 -9.42
CA LEU A 105 -12.40 -4.86 -8.52
C LEU A 105 -13.03 -3.49 -8.21
N MET A 106 -12.24 -2.42 -8.21
CA MET A 106 -12.77 -1.07 -7.95
C MET A 106 -13.61 -0.53 -9.10
N THR A 107 -13.48 -1.06 -10.33
CA THR A 107 -14.28 -0.58 -11.48
C THR A 107 -15.74 -0.99 -11.41
N VAL A 108 -16.12 -1.92 -10.53
CA VAL A 108 -17.51 -2.35 -10.29
C VAL A 108 -18.24 -1.41 -9.32
N LEU A 109 -17.48 -0.61 -8.56
CA LEU A 109 -18.00 0.29 -7.55
C LEU A 109 -18.19 1.70 -8.12
N SER A 110 -19.12 2.46 -7.57
CA SER A 110 -19.19 3.91 -7.83
C SER A 110 -17.98 4.63 -7.22
N GLU A 111 -17.68 5.84 -7.69
CA GLU A 111 -16.58 6.64 -7.14
C GLU A 111 -16.71 6.88 -5.64
N GLU A 112 -17.94 7.13 -5.16
CA GLU A 112 -18.24 7.31 -3.74
C GLU A 112 -17.98 6.02 -2.94
N GLN A 113 -18.38 4.86 -3.45
CA GLN A 113 -18.11 3.57 -2.83
C GLN A 113 -16.60 3.26 -2.81
N VAL A 114 -15.87 3.59 -3.88
CA VAL A 114 -14.41 3.46 -3.91
C VAL A 114 -13.77 4.34 -2.85
N ALA A 115 -14.19 5.60 -2.72
CA ALA A 115 -13.67 6.52 -1.71
C ALA A 115 -13.93 6.01 -0.28
N ALA A 116 -15.16 5.56 0.01
CA ALA A 116 -15.53 5.00 1.31
C ALA A 116 -14.72 3.74 1.65
N TRP A 117 -14.57 2.82 0.68
CA TRP A 117 -13.76 1.61 0.85
C TRP A 117 -12.28 1.92 1.07
N GLN A 118 -11.73 2.92 0.38
CA GLN A 118 -10.34 3.35 0.56
C GLN A 118 -10.12 3.99 1.93
N ALA A 119 -11.01 4.87 2.37
CA ALA A 119 -10.93 5.48 3.70
C ALA A 119 -11.00 4.43 4.82
N HIS A 120 -11.90 3.45 4.68
CA HIS A 120 -11.98 2.31 5.60
C HIS A 120 -10.69 1.47 5.58
N SER A 121 -10.19 1.15 4.39
CA SER A 121 -8.96 0.36 4.23
C SER A 121 -7.76 1.06 4.86
N ALA A 122 -7.59 2.37 4.63
CA ALA A 122 -6.50 3.16 5.19
C ALA A 122 -6.56 3.22 6.72
N THR A 123 -7.75 3.35 7.30
CA THR A 123 -7.94 3.34 8.76
C THR A 123 -7.54 1.99 9.36
N ARG A 124 -7.91 0.90 8.70
CA ARG A 124 -7.56 -0.45 9.16
C ARG A 124 -6.06 -0.74 9.00
N GLU A 125 -5.46 -0.29 7.91
CA GLU A 125 -4.02 -0.40 7.67
C GLU A 125 -3.23 0.31 8.78
N ARG A 126 -3.60 1.55 9.11
CA ARG A 126 -3.00 2.29 10.24
C ARG A 126 -3.10 1.55 11.57
N LYS A 127 -4.25 0.92 11.86
CA LYS A 127 -4.41 0.10 13.09
C LYS A 127 -3.48 -1.12 13.08
N HIS A 128 -3.45 -1.85 11.96
CA HIS A 128 -2.56 -3.01 11.84
C HIS A 128 -1.09 -2.64 11.87
N ASP A 129 -0.69 -1.50 11.30
CA ASP A 129 0.69 -1.05 11.34
C ASP A 129 1.10 -0.63 12.75
N LYS A 130 0.19 0.00 13.52
CA LYS A 130 0.41 0.29 14.94
C LYS A 130 0.59 -1.00 15.76
N GLU A 131 -0.27 -2.00 15.55
CA GLU A 131 -0.16 -3.31 16.21
C GLU A 131 1.13 -4.04 15.83
N ARG A 132 1.50 -4.02 14.54
CA ARG A 132 2.77 -4.62 14.06
C ARG A 132 3.97 -3.93 14.68
N ALA A 133 3.98 -2.61 14.70
CA ALA A 133 5.07 -1.83 15.29
C ALA A 133 5.19 -2.12 16.80
N SER A 134 4.08 -2.21 17.52
CA SER A 134 4.06 -2.61 18.93
C SER A 134 4.62 -4.02 19.13
N LYS A 135 4.15 -5.02 18.37
CA LYS A 135 4.68 -6.39 18.44
C LYS A 135 6.16 -6.47 18.12
N GLN A 136 6.60 -5.77 17.07
CA GLN A 136 8.01 -5.73 16.69
C GLN A 136 8.88 -5.14 17.81
N ARG A 137 8.40 -4.09 18.48
CA ARG A 137 9.09 -3.50 19.63
C ARG A 137 9.09 -4.44 20.84
N GLN A 138 8.01 -5.17 21.10
CA GLN A 138 7.98 -6.20 22.16
C GLN A 138 9.04 -7.27 21.91
N THR A 139 9.09 -7.82 20.69
CA THR A 139 10.12 -8.78 20.29
C THR A 139 11.53 -8.19 20.39
N GLN A 140 11.68 -6.87 20.25
CA GLN A 140 12.97 -6.20 20.45
C GLN A 140 13.38 -6.21 21.93
N VAL A 141 12.45 -5.96 22.85
CA VAL A 141 12.70 -6.04 24.31
C VAL A 141 13.10 -7.45 24.69
N GLU A 142 12.38 -8.47 24.23
CA GLU A 142 12.72 -9.88 24.49
C GLU A 142 14.14 -10.24 23.99
N LYS A 143 14.51 -9.76 22.80
CA LYS A 143 15.86 -9.93 22.25
C LYS A 143 16.92 -9.22 23.08
N TRP A 144 16.64 -8.01 23.57
CA TRP A 144 17.58 -7.28 24.42
C TRP A 144 17.70 -7.93 25.80
N GLN A 145 16.60 -8.43 26.37
CA GLN A 145 16.61 -9.18 27.61
C GLN A 145 17.52 -10.40 27.50
N ALA A 146 17.37 -11.19 26.43
CA ALA A 146 18.20 -12.38 26.21
C ALA A 146 19.67 -12.07 25.84
N PHE A 147 19.96 -10.88 25.30
CA PHE A 147 21.32 -10.53 24.84
C PHE A 147 22.13 -9.75 25.88
N LEU A 148 21.48 -8.88 26.66
CA LEU A 148 22.11 -7.96 27.60
C LEU A 148 21.93 -8.38 29.07
N ASP A 149 21.27 -9.52 29.31
CA ASP A 149 20.84 -9.98 30.63
C ASP A 149 20.15 -8.84 31.43
N LEU A 150 19.10 -8.26 30.82
CA LEU A 150 18.34 -7.18 31.46
C LEU A 150 17.67 -7.69 32.74
N ASP A 151 17.71 -6.87 33.79
CA ASP A 151 17.00 -7.19 35.02
C ASP A 151 15.47 -7.04 34.86
N GLU A 152 14.72 -7.62 35.80
CA GLU A 152 13.24 -7.58 35.75
C GLU A 152 12.69 -6.17 35.86
N ALA A 153 13.38 -5.24 36.53
CA ALA A 153 12.95 -3.86 36.70
C ALA A 153 13.08 -3.07 35.38
N GLN A 154 14.21 -3.23 34.67
CA GLN A 154 14.44 -2.67 33.34
C GLN A 154 13.41 -3.22 32.35
N VAL A 155 13.13 -4.52 32.37
CA VAL A 155 12.13 -5.12 31.49
C VAL A 155 10.72 -4.59 31.81
N ALA A 156 10.38 -4.43 33.09
CA ALA A 156 9.11 -3.84 33.50
C ALA A 156 8.98 -2.38 33.04
N GLU A 157 10.02 -1.57 33.19
CA GLU A 157 10.06 -0.17 32.75
C GLU A 157 9.95 -0.06 31.22
N MET A 158 10.68 -0.90 30.48
CA MET A 158 10.58 -0.98 29.02
C MET A 158 9.18 -1.38 28.55
N ASN A 159 8.52 -2.32 29.23
CA ASN A 159 7.14 -2.70 28.94
C ASN A 159 6.16 -1.55 29.24
N ALA A 160 6.40 -0.76 30.29
CA ALA A 160 5.61 0.44 30.57
C ALA A 160 5.74 1.48 29.45
N ILE A 161 6.97 1.74 28.98
CA ILE A 161 7.22 2.63 27.82
C ILE A 161 6.46 2.12 26.57
N LEU A 162 6.44 0.81 26.33
CA LEU A 162 5.68 0.25 25.20
C LEU A 162 4.17 0.40 25.34
N ALA A 163 3.63 0.28 26.55
CA ALA A 163 2.21 0.48 26.83
C ALA A 163 1.79 1.94 26.55
N GLU A 164 2.67 2.90 26.83
CA GLU A 164 2.47 4.33 26.52
C GLU A 164 2.68 4.66 25.03
N GLY A 165 3.16 3.71 24.23
CA GLY A 165 3.42 3.89 22.81
C GLY A 165 4.80 4.45 22.48
N GLY A 166 5.73 4.38 23.43
CA GLY A 166 7.13 4.76 23.25
C GLY A 166 7.84 3.98 22.14
N ASP A 167 8.88 4.60 21.62
CA ASP A 167 9.67 4.08 20.51
C ASP A 167 10.96 3.40 20.99
N THR A 168 11.72 2.84 20.05
CA THR A 168 12.99 2.16 20.38
C THR A 168 14.05 3.12 20.93
N LYS A 169 13.91 4.44 20.75
CA LYS A 169 14.81 5.42 21.33
C LYS A 169 14.54 5.55 22.83
N ALA A 170 13.27 5.70 23.22
CA ALA A 170 12.86 5.72 24.62
C ALA A 170 13.28 4.43 25.36
N LEU A 171 13.13 3.27 24.71
CA LEU A 171 13.60 2.00 25.28
C LEU A 171 15.11 1.97 25.59
N ARG A 172 15.95 2.69 24.83
CA ARG A 172 17.40 2.73 25.08
C ARG A 172 17.77 3.61 26.26
N GLU A 173 16.90 4.52 26.67
CA GLU A 173 17.15 5.41 27.80
C GLU A 173 17.10 4.65 29.14
N VAL A 174 16.41 3.49 29.17
CA VAL A 174 16.39 2.55 30.31
C VAL A 174 17.67 1.72 30.42
N LEU A 175 18.42 1.59 29.32
CA LEU A 175 19.63 0.79 29.29
C LEU A 175 20.81 1.54 29.91
N MET A 176 21.68 0.80 30.57
CA MET A 176 22.94 1.34 31.05
C MET A 176 23.86 1.71 29.87
N PRO A 177 24.73 2.73 30.01
CA PRO A 177 25.65 3.14 28.94
C PRO A 177 26.48 1.98 28.37
N GLU A 178 26.90 1.05 29.23
CA GLU A 178 27.65 -0.15 28.83
C GLU A 178 26.83 -1.10 27.93
N GLN A 179 25.56 -1.33 28.28
CA GLN A 179 24.62 -2.14 27.50
C GLN A 179 24.34 -1.49 26.13
N VAL A 180 24.24 -0.16 26.08
CA VAL A 180 24.10 0.59 24.82
C VAL A 180 25.32 0.39 23.91
N GLU A 181 26.53 0.42 24.47
CA GLU A 181 27.75 0.19 23.69
C GLU A 181 27.84 -1.28 23.20
N GLN A 182 27.43 -2.26 24.01
CA GLN A 182 27.32 -3.67 23.58
C GLN A 182 26.39 -3.82 22.37
N LEU A 183 25.21 -3.19 22.38
CA LEU A 183 24.29 -3.20 21.23
C LEU A 183 24.91 -2.58 19.98
N LYS A 184 25.67 -1.50 20.15
CA LYS A 184 26.33 -0.79 19.05
C LYS A 184 27.45 -1.62 18.45
N GLN A 185 28.29 -2.25 19.27
CA GLN A 185 29.34 -3.17 18.83
C GLN A 185 28.75 -4.37 18.08
N HIS A 186 27.69 -4.98 18.63
CA HIS A 186 27.00 -6.10 17.98
C HIS A 186 26.40 -5.70 16.62
N ARG A 187 25.77 -4.52 16.51
CA ARG A 187 25.26 -4.00 15.24
C ARG A 187 26.38 -3.77 14.22
N GLN A 188 27.53 -3.26 14.67
CA GLN A 188 28.69 -3.03 13.82
C GLN A 188 29.28 -4.37 13.32
N ALA A 189 29.38 -5.37 14.20
CA ALA A 189 29.83 -6.72 13.84
C ALA A 189 28.92 -7.37 12.79
N GLN A 190 27.59 -7.27 12.96
CA GLN A 190 26.64 -7.77 11.96
C GLN A 190 26.76 -7.06 10.61
N LYS A 191 26.98 -5.74 10.61
CA LYS A 191 27.16 -4.96 9.38
C LYS A 191 28.43 -5.37 8.64
N ASN A 192 29.51 -5.62 9.38
CA ASN A 192 30.78 -6.06 8.80
C ASN A 192 30.70 -7.50 8.26
N ALA A 193 29.97 -8.39 8.95
CA ALA A 193 29.69 -9.75 8.47
C ALA A 193 28.84 -9.76 7.20
N ALA A 194 27.74 -8.99 7.16
CA ALA A 194 26.89 -8.90 5.97
C ALA A 194 27.58 -8.25 4.75
N GLY A 195 28.59 -7.40 4.99
CA GLY A 195 29.39 -6.78 3.93
C GLY A 195 30.52 -7.65 3.38
N THR A 196 30.91 -8.71 4.09
CA THR A 196 31.99 -9.62 3.66
C THR A 196 31.48 -10.77 2.79
N ASP A 197 30.21 -11.16 2.93
CA ASP A 197 29.57 -12.16 2.06
C ASP A 197 29.17 -11.64 0.66
N SER A 198 29.22 -10.32 0.42
CA SER A 198 28.95 -9.72 -0.91
C SER A 198 30.20 -9.54 -1.79
N ALA A 199 31.38 -9.92 -1.31
CA ALA A 199 32.66 -9.73 -2.04
C ALA A 199 33.31 -11.03 -2.53
N GLY A 200 32.62 -12.18 -2.44
CA GLY A 200 33.16 -13.49 -2.82
C GLY A 200 32.17 -14.34 -3.62
N GLY A 201 31.77 -13.86 -4.80
CA GLY A 201 31.03 -14.61 -5.82
C GLY A 201 31.65 -14.41 -7.19
#